data_AF-A0A6B2VJ14-F1
#
_entry.id   AF-A0A6B2VJ14-F1
#
_cell.length_a   1.000
_cell.length_b   1.000
_cell.length_c   1.000
_cell.angle_alpha   90.00
_cell.angle_beta   90.00
_cell.angle_gamma   90.00
#
_symmetry.space_group_name_H-M   'P 1'
#
loop_
_entity.id
_entity.type
_entity.pdbx_description
1 polymer ?
#
loop_
_entity_poly.entity_id
_entity_poly.type
_entity_poly.pdbx_seq_one_letter_code
_entity_poly.pdbx_strand_id
1 'polypeptide(L)'
;MSEGTVSLSGRWRLWDQVAVRGTGFPANGVLRLAPEGLAAAADKFGPRDALSGAAWKAFEEEFVRAAALAAADAQEIAASGRFRAAVAWQNRGVLDSAIRPFLNWSPETAGRTFKQRQREELVAHYWQRFCVKNDTIGFFGPVGWGAFDTARPGVTVEPGSGPTASSEVFWSSWSVDALAREIDADPAVRPWTAPRRVPYVRLEENAVRIPARPPRPVPPETLRLLRLCDGTRSVPALQRELGPDADVPALLDELVRLRWITWRLEVPADIRPDRRLRAALERIGEPGPRAAALARMDELESAVEGVRAAAEDPERLVAALTAVEQTFQRVTEAAAKREKSTTTAPGRAVVYSDSRRAARVTLGGDVL
;
A
#
# COMPACT_ATOMS: atom_id res chain seq x y z
N MET A 1 -30.00 18.59 13.36
CA MET A 1 -29.15 17.54 12.77
C MET A 1 -27.72 18.01 12.94
N SER A 2 -26.80 17.24 13.54
CA SER A 2 -25.39 17.66 13.50
C SER A 2 -24.91 17.43 12.07
N GLU A 3 -24.27 18.44 11.47
CA GLU A 3 -23.61 18.28 10.18
C GLU A 3 -22.70 17.04 10.22
N GLY A 4 -22.68 16.25 9.15
CA GLY A 4 -21.79 15.10 9.00
C GLY A 4 -22.26 13.77 9.60
N THR A 5 -23.48 13.65 10.14
CA THR A 5 -23.96 12.37 10.70
C THR A 5 -25.43 12.05 10.43
N VAL A 6 -25.73 10.76 10.28
CA VAL A 6 -27.10 10.21 10.19
C VAL A 6 -27.44 9.37 11.42
N SER A 7 -28.72 9.35 11.79
CA SER A 7 -29.22 8.54 12.91
C SER A 7 -29.41 7.10 12.46
N LEU A 8 -28.91 6.13 13.24
CA LEU A 8 -29.15 4.70 13.02
C LEU A 8 -30.28 4.24 13.96
N SER A 9 -30.01 4.19 15.27
CA SER A 9 -31.03 3.90 16.29
C SER A 9 -30.61 4.36 17.68
N GLY A 10 -31.57 4.81 18.49
CA GLY A 10 -31.32 5.27 19.87
C GLY A 10 -30.29 6.40 19.94
N ARG A 11 -29.14 6.13 20.58
CA ARG A 11 -28.02 7.09 20.70
C ARG A 11 -26.94 6.91 19.61
N TRP A 12 -27.09 5.92 18.72
CA TRP A 12 -26.11 5.62 17.69
C TRP A 12 -26.30 6.51 16.46
N ARG A 13 -25.19 7.10 16.02
CA ARG A 13 -25.10 7.89 14.81
C ARG A 13 -23.96 7.34 13.95
N LEU A 14 -24.14 7.39 12.65
CA LEU A 14 -23.10 7.09 11.67
C LEU A 14 -22.57 8.39 11.08
N TRP A 15 -21.33 8.38 10.59
CA TRP A 15 -20.93 9.40 9.62
C TRP A 15 -21.84 9.32 8.39
N ASP A 16 -22.14 10.47 7.81
CA ASP A 16 -22.96 10.54 6.59
C ASP A 16 -22.22 10.06 5.34
N GLN A 17 -20.91 9.77 5.45
CA GLN A 17 -20.07 9.20 4.40
C GLN A 17 -19.69 7.75 4.69
N VAL A 18 -19.62 6.95 3.63
CA VAL A 18 -19.21 5.55 3.68
C VAL A 18 -18.09 5.26 2.66
N ALA A 19 -17.18 4.36 3.03
CA ALA A 19 -16.20 3.82 2.11
C ALA A 19 -16.77 2.59 1.39
N VAL A 20 -16.63 2.55 0.07
CA VAL A 20 -17.15 1.46 -0.77
C VAL A 20 -15.98 0.65 -1.32
N ARG A 21 -15.81 -0.58 -0.86
CA ARG A 21 -14.78 -1.50 -1.37
C ARG A 21 -15.37 -2.41 -2.43
N GLY A 22 -14.67 -2.56 -3.54
CA GLY A 22 -15.09 -3.46 -4.60
C GLY A 22 -13.90 -3.94 -5.43
N THR A 23 -14.12 -4.98 -6.21
CA THR A 23 -13.14 -5.54 -7.15
C THR A 23 -12.90 -4.66 -8.36
N GLY A 24 -11.66 -4.63 -8.85
CA GLY A 24 -11.31 -3.86 -10.05
C GLY A 24 -11.43 -4.64 -11.36
N PHE A 25 -11.91 -5.89 -11.28
CA PHE A 25 -12.34 -6.71 -12.41
C PHE A 25 -13.84 -7.02 -12.27
N PRO A 26 -14.56 -7.25 -13.39
CA PRO A 26 -15.96 -7.62 -13.35
C PRO A 26 -16.21 -8.89 -12.55
N ALA A 27 -17.18 -8.88 -11.64
CA ALA A 27 -17.50 -10.03 -10.80
C ALA A 27 -17.91 -11.27 -11.62
N ASN A 28 -18.67 -11.07 -12.70
CA ASN A 28 -19.06 -12.13 -13.63
C ASN A 28 -17.86 -12.73 -14.38
N GLY A 29 -16.68 -12.10 -14.37
CA GLY A 29 -15.45 -12.68 -14.91
C GLY A 29 -15.14 -14.03 -14.28
N VAL A 30 -15.49 -14.25 -13.00
CA VAL A 30 -15.27 -15.53 -12.32
C VAL A 30 -15.97 -16.71 -13.00
N LEU A 31 -17.07 -16.46 -13.74
CA LEU A 31 -17.83 -17.49 -14.44
C LEU A 31 -17.03 -18.14 -15.57
N ARG A 32 -15.96 -17.50 -16.06
CA ARG A 32 -15.00 -18.11 -17.00
C ARG A 32 -14.30 -19.35 -16.44
N LEU A 33 -14.30 -19.54 -15.12
CA LEU A 33 -13.74 -20.72 -14.47
C LEU A 33 -14.77 -21.85 -14.30
N ALA A 34 -16.01 -21.65 -14.75
CA ALA A 34 -17.11 -22.60 -14.62
C ALA A 34 -17.60 -23.01 -16.02
N PRO A 35 -17.06 -24.11 -16.60
CA PRO A 35 -17.52 -24.62 -17.89
C PRO A 35 -19.03 -24.87 -17.86
N GLU A 36 -19.75 -24.30 -18.83
CA GLU A 36 -21.20 -24.43 -18.92
C GLU A 36 -21.61 -25.90 -19.08
N GLY A 37 -22.71 -26.29 -18.44
CA GLY A 37 -23.27 -27.65 -18.56
C GLY A 37 -22.55 -28.73 -17.73
N LEU A 38 -21.26 -28.58 -17.42
CA LEU A 38 -20.49 -29.63 -16.73
C LEU A 38 -21.05 -29.98 -15.34
N ALA A 39 -21.48 -28.97 -14.58
CA ALA A 39 -22.11 -29.19 -13.27
C ALA A 39 -23.44 -29.95 -13.41
N ALA A 40 -24.29 -29.53 -14.35
CA ALA A 40 -25.56 -30.23 -14.62
C ALA A 40 -25.35 -31.66 -15.16
N ALA A 41 -24.26 -31.91 -15.89
CA ALA A 41 -23.87 -33.25 -16.31
C ALA A 41 -23.42 -34.12 -15.13
N ALA A 42 -22.71 -33.53 -14.16
CA ALA A 42 -22.31 -34.19 -12.92
C ALA A 42 -23.50 -34.48 -11.99
N ASP A 43 -24.49 -33.59 -11.92
CA ASP A 43 -25.69 -33.72 -11.08
C ASP A 43 -26.57 -34.94 -11.44
N LYS A 44 -26.31 -35.60 -12.57
CA LYS A 44 -26.94 -36.87 -12.96
C LYS A 44 -26.49 -38.05 -12.10
N PHE A 45 -25.42 -37.90 -11.32
CA PHE A 45 -24.85 -38.93 -10.46
C PHE A 45 -24.99 -38.53 -8.98
N GLY A 46 -25.66 -39.37 -8.20
CA GLY A 46 -25.79 -39.19 -6.77
C GLY A 46 -24.52 -39.60 -6.01
N PRO A 47 -24.35 -39.17 -4.74
CA PRO A 47 -23.15 -39.47 -3.93
C PRO A 47 -22.90 -40.97 -3.66
N ARG A 48 -23.90 -41.83 -3.90
CA ARG A 48 -23.85 -43.28 -3.66
C ARG A 48 -23.94 -44.12 -4.93
N ASP A 49 -24.03 -43.48 -6.10
CA ASP A 49 -24.16 -44.18 -7.36
C ASP A 49 -22.84 -44.86 -7.73
N ALA A 50 -22.93 -46.03 -8.36
CA ALA A 50 -21.77 -46.67 -8.95
C ALA A 50 -21.33 -45.88 -10.19
N LEU A 51 -20.19 -45.19 -10.11
CA LEU A 51 -19.60 -44.38 -11.19
C LEU A 51 -19.02 -45.29 -12.28
N SER A 52 -19.90 -45.85 -13.12
CA SER A 52 -19.55 -46.82 -14.17
C SER A 52 -20.60 -46.86 -15.28
N GLY A 53 -20.31 -47.58 -16.37
CA GLY A 53 -21.22 -47.74 -17.50
C GLY A 53 -21.19 -46.58 -18.49
N ALA A 54 -22.09 -46.63 -19.48
CA ALA A 54 -22.05 -45.72 -20.63
C ALA A 54 -22.28 -44.25 -20.25
N ALA A 55 -23.15 -43.97 -19.27
CA ALA A 55 -23.42 -42.62 -18.81
C ALA A 55 -22.18 -42.00 -18.11
N TRP A 56 -21.51 -42.76 -17.26
CA TRP A 56 -20.27 -42.31 -16.60
C TRP A 56 -19.16 -42.06 -17.63
N LYS A 57 -18.97 -42.97 -18.58
CA LYS A 57 -17.98 -42.79 -19.65
C LYS A 57 -18.25 -41.53 -20.49
N ALA A 58 -19.52 -41.26 -20.82
CA ALA A 58 -19.90 -40.04 -21.53
C ALA A 58 -19.58 -38.78 -20.72
N PHE A 59 -19.81 -38.81 -19.39
CA PHE A 59 -19.42 -37.73 -18.49
C PHE A 59 -17.89 -37.56 -18.41
N GLU A 60 -17.11 -38.64 -18.32
CA GLU A 60 -15.63 -38.55 -18.34
C GLU A 60 -15.12 -37.87 -19.61
N GLU A 61 -15.70 -38.21 -20.77
CA GLU A 61 -15.38 -37.57 -22.05
C GLU A 61 -15.77 -36.08 -22.06
N GLU A 62 -16.92 -35.72 -21.49
CA GLU A 62 -17.35 -34.33 -21.32
C GLU A 62 -16.44 -33.55 -20.36
N PHE A 63 -16.05 -34.16 -19.24
CA PHE A 63 -15.12 -33.58 -18.27
C PHE A 63 -13.75 -33.32 -18.89
N VAL A 64 -13.21 -34.25 -19.69
CA VAL A 64 -11.93 -34.06 -20.39
C VAL A 64 -12.02 -32.89 -21.38
N ARG A 65 -13.11 -32.79 -22.15
CA ARG A 65 -13.33 -31.64 -23.05
C ARG A 65 -13.45 -30.33 -22.29
N ALA A 66 -14.26 -30.29 -21.24
CA ALA A 66 -14.45 -29.10 -20.41
C ALA A 66 -13.16 -28.67 -19.70
N ALA A 67 -12.32 -29.61 -19.26
CA ALA A 67 -11.02 -29.32 -18.66
C ALA A 67 -10.03 -28.71 -19.67
N ALA A 68 -10.05 -29.15 -20.93
CA ALA A 68 -9.25 -28.55 -21.99
C ALA A 68 -9.69 -27.12 -22.31
N LEU A 69 -11.01 -26.88 -22.39
CA LEU A 69 -11.58 -25.54 -22.57
C LEU A 69 -11.22 -24.62 -21.39
N ALA A 70 -11.36 -25.10 -20.15
CA ALA A 70 -11.00 -24.33 -18.96
C ALA A 70 -9.50 -23.97 -18.93
N ALA A 71 -8.62 -24.86 -19.41
CA ALA A 71 -7.20 -24.56 -19.54
C ALA A 71 -6.94 -23.46 -20.58
N ALA A 72 -7.62 -23.48 -21.72
CA ALA A 72 -7.55 -22.43 -22.73
C ALA A 72 -8.07 -21.08 -22.19
N ASP A 73 -9.21 -21.07 -21.49
CA ASP A 73 -9.75 -19.89 -20.81
C ASP A 73 -8.77 -19.32 -19.78
N ALA A 74 -8.15 -20.19 -18.98
CA ALA A 74 -7.12 -19.79 -18.04
C ALA A 74 -5.89 -19.18 -18.76
N GLN A 75 -5.49 -19.71 -19.92
CA GLN A 75 -4.40 -19.14 -20.72
C GLN A 75 -4.77 -17.76 -21.28
N GLU A 76 -6.00 -17.56 -21.75
CA GLU A 76 -6.48 -16.25 -22.18
C GLU A 76 -6.48 -15.23 -21.03
N ILE A 77 -6.97 -15.62 -19.85
CA ILE A 77 -6.91 -14.78 -18.64
C ILE A 77 -5.46 -14.42 -18.33
N ALA A 78 -4.57 -15.43 -18.32
CA ALA A 78 -3.15 -15.26 -18.03
C ALA A 78 -2.42 -14.39 -19.06
N ALA A 79 -2.87 -14.40 -20.32
CA ALA A 79 -2.31 -13.57 -21.39
C ALA A 79 -2.78 -12.11 -21.31
N SER A 80 -3.95 -11.87 -20.70
CA SER A 80 -4.53 -10.52 -20.64
C SER A 80 -3.61 -9.52 -19.92
N GLY A 81 -3.44 -8.34 -20.53
CA GLY A 81 -2.51 -7.32 -20.03
C GLY A 81 -2.88 -6.86 -18.61
N ARG A 82 -4.17 -6.59 -18.38
CA ARG A 82 -4.71 -6.14 -17.09
C ARG A 82 -4.49 -7.16 -15.98
N PHE A 83 -4.66 -8.46 -16.24
CA PHE A 83 -4.34 -9.52 -15.28
C PHE A 83 -2.85 -9.53 -14.93
N ARG A 84 -1.98 -9.51 -15.94
CA ARG A 84 -0.52 -9.51 -15.74
C ARG A 84 -0.05 -8.26 -15.01
N ALA A 85 -0.67 -7.10 -15.24
CA ALA A 85 -0.37 -5.86 -14.51
C ALA A 85 -0.80 -5.94 -13.04
N ALA A 86 -1.97 -6.53 -12.75
CA ALA A 86 -2.41 -6.77 -11.36
C ALA A 86 -1.49 -7.76 -10.63
N VAL A 87 -1.08 -8.84 -11.30
CA VAL A 87 -0.08 -9.79 -10.78
C VAL A 87 1.27 -9.10 -10.60
N ALA A 88 1.69 -8.19 -11.49
CA ALA A 88 2.93 -7.44 -11.33
C ALA A 88 2.94 -6.63 -10.02
N TRP A 89 1.85 -5.91 -9.71
CA TRP A 89 1.73 -5.18 -8.45
C TRP A 89 1.75 -6.09 -7.22
N GLN A 90 1.14 -7.27 -7.30
CA GLN A 90 1.01 -8.16 -6.14
C GLN A 90 2.25 -9.07 -5.93
N ASN A 91 2.78 -9.65 -7.01
CA ASN A 91 3.86 -10.61 -7.00
C ASN A 91 4.52 -10.79 -8.39
N ARG A 92 5.43 -9.88 -8.77
CA ARG A 92 6.17 -9.95 -10.05
C ARG A 92 6.84 -11.31 -10.32
N GLY A 93 7.38 -11.96 -9.28
CA GLY A 93 8.08 -13.24 -9.45
C GLY A 93 7.19 -14.37 -9.99
N VAL A 94 5.87 -14.28 -9.82
CA VAL A 94 4.91 -15.24 -10.38
C VAL A 94 4.79 -15.12 -11.90
N LEU A 95 5.03 -13.93 -12.47
CA LEU A 95 4.97 -13.74 -13.91
C LEU A 95 5.99 -14.64 -14.63
N ASP A 96 7.23 -14.67 -14.15
CA ASP A 96 8.29 -15.49 -14.75
C ASP A 96 8.25 -16.96 -14.31
N SER A 97 7.98 -17.21 -13.03
CA SER A 97 8.05 -18.58 -12.48
C SER A 97 6.85 -19.46 -12.84
N ALA A 98 5.69 -18.86 -13.13
CA ALA A 98 4.45 -19.61 -13.37
C ALA A 98 3.68 -19.15 -14.62
N ILE A 99 3.41 -17.85 -14.77
CA ILE A 99 2.56 -17.35 -15.87
C ILE A 99 3.23 -17.56 -17.23
N ARG A 100 4.49 -17.15 -17.42
CA ARG A 100 5.21 -17.33 -18.68
C ARG A 100 5.35 -18.81 -19.08
N PRO A 101 5.77 -19.74 -18.19
CA PRO A 101 5.76 -21.16 -18.50
C PRO A 101 4.37 -21.75 -18.81
N PHE A 102 3.31 -21.19 -18.23
CA PHE A 102 1.94 -21.59 -18.51
C PHE A 102 1.46 -21.15 -19.89
N LEU A 103 1.82 -19.92 -20.31
CA LEU A 103 1.52 -19.40 -21.65
C LEU A 103 2.31 -20.12 -22.75
N ASN A 104 3.51 -20.61 -22.45
CA ASN A 104 4.34 -21.37 -23.39
C ASN A 104 3.93 -22.86 -23.50
N TRP A 105 2.96 -23.30 -22.71
CA TRP A 105 2.46 -24.67 -22.75
C TRP A 105 1.30 -24.79 -23.75
N SER A 106 1.27 -25.86 -24.53
CA SER A 106 0.15 -26.19 -25.42
C SER A 106 -0.59 -27.40 -24.85
N PRO A 107 -1.84 -27.25 -24.39
CA PRO A 107 -2.65 -28.36 -23.87
C PRO A 107 -2.89 -29.48 -24.89
N GLU A 108 -2.93 -29.13 -26.18
CA GLU A 108 -3.20 -30.06 -27.28
C GLU A 108 -2.03 -31.01 -27.57
N THR A 109 -0.79 -30.53 -27.37
CA THR A 109 0.42 -31.27 -27.77
C THR A 109 1.23 -31.78 -26.57
N ALA A 110 1.12 -31.11 -25.43
CA ALA A 110 1.78 -31.50 -24.19
C ALA A 110 0.70 -31.80 -23.14
N GLY A 111 0.61 -33.06 -22.71
CA GLY A 111 -0.41 -33.49 -21.76
C GLY A 111 -0.47 -32.66 -20.46
N ARG A 112 -1.64 -32.68 -19.81
CA ARG A 112 -1.94 -31.89 -18.60
C ARG A 112 -1.30 -32.47 -17.33
N THR A 113 0.02 -32.31 -17.20
CA THR A 113 0.81 -32.78 -16.05
C THR A 113 0.43 -32.09 -14.74
N PHE A 114 0.88 -32.65 -13.61
CA PHE A 114 0.69 -32.06 -12.28
C PHE A 114 1.12 -30.58 -12.20
N LYS A 115 2.28 -30.24 -12.78
CA LYS A 115 2.78 -28.85 -12.78
C LYS A 115 1.89 -27.90 -13.57
N GLN A 116 1.26 -28.35 -14.65
CA GLN A 116 0.35 -27.50 -15.43
C GLN A 116 -0.95 -27.26 -14.66
N ARG A 117 -1.49 -28.29 -14.02
CA ARG A 117 -2.66 -28.13 -13.13
C ARG A 117 -2.41 -27.12 -12.01
N GLN A 118 -1.22 -27.14 -11.41
CA GLN A 118 -0.85 -26.14 -10.39
C GLN A 118 -0.81 -24.71 -10.94
N ARG A 119 -0.38 -24.53 -12.19
CA ARG A 119 -0.35 -23.19 -12.83
C ARG A 119 -1.75 -22.72 -13.22
N GLU A 120 -2.60 -23.62 -13.72
CA GLU A 120 -4.03 -23.34 -13.95
C GLU A 120 -4.71 -22.91 -12.65
N GLU A 121 -4.51 -23.67 -11.56
CA GLU A 121 -5.05 -23.36 -10.24
C GLU A 121 -4.53 -22.01 -9.72
N LEU A 122 -3.25 -21.70 -9.96
CA LEU A 122 -2.67 -20.40 -9.60
C LEU A 122 -3.36 -19.25 -10.35
N VAL A 123 -3.57 -19.38 -11.66
CA VAL A 123 -4.30 -18.38 -12.46
C VAL A 123 -5.73 -18.23 -11.96
N ALA A 124 -6.42 -19.34 -11.71
CA ALA A 124 -7.78 -19.34 -11.17
C ALA A 124 -7.85 -18.62 -9.82
N HIS A 125 -6.90 -18.86 -8.91
CA HIS A 125 -6.84 -18.18 -7.61
C HIS A 125 -6.66 -16.67 -7.74
N TYR A 126 -5.75 -16.20 -8.60
CA TYR A 126 -5.60 -14.76 -8.85
C TYR A 126 -6.86 -14.17 -9.51
N TRP A 127 -7.45 -14.88 -10.48
CA TRP A 127 -8.63 -14.41 -11.18
C TRP A 127 -9.85 -14.28 -10.26
N GLN A 128 -10.12 -15.29 -9.44
CA GLN A 128 -11.16 -15.24 -8.41
C GLN A 128 -10.92 -14.06 -7.46
N ARG A 129 -9.69 -13.92 -6.95
CA ARG A 129 -9.32 -12.81 -6.08
C ARG A 129 -9.62 -11.46 -6.73
N PHE A 130 -9.24 -11.28 -7.98
CA PHE A 130 -9.42 -10.03 -8.70
C PHE A 130 -10.87 -9.72 -9.08
N CYS A 131 -11.70 -10.75 -9.29
CA CYS A 131 -13.11 -10.60 -9.67
C CYS A 131 -14.06 -10.47 -8.47
N VAL A 132 -13.81 -11.19 -7.37
CA VAL A 132 -14.80 -11.33 -6.29
C VAL A 132 -14.29 -11.01 -4.88
N LYS A 133 -12.99 -10.73 -4.69
CA LYS A 133 -12.46 -10.32 -3.38
C LYS A 133 -12.22 -8.82 -3.30
N ASN A 134 -12.92 -8.15 -2.39
CA ASN A 134 -12.87 -6.70 -2.18
C ASN A 134 -11.64 -6.24 -1.36
N ASP A 135 -10.45 -6.70 -1.73
CA ASP A 135 -9.21 -6.22 -1.13
C ASP A 135 -8.85 -4.83 -1.67
N THR A 136 -8.26 -3.97 -0.84
CA THR A 136 -7.87 -2.61 -1.23
C THR A 136 -6.43 -2.60 -1.76
N ILE A 137 -6.26 -2.76 -3.07
CA ILE A 137 -4.95 -2.78 -3.72
C ILE A 137 -5.06 -2.26 -5.16
N GLY A 138 -4.58 -1.05 -5.41
CA GLY A 138 -4.52 -0.43 -6.75
C GLY A 138 -5.81 -0.55 -7.56
N PHE A 139 -5.68 -0.53 -8.89
CA PHE A 139 -6.83 -0.52 -9.80
C PHE A 139 -7.66 -1.80 -9.76
N PHE A 140 -7.11 -2.90 -9.23
CA PHE A 140 -7.74 -4.21 -9.13
C PHE A 140 -8.47 -4.42 -7.79
N GLY A 141 -8.40 -3.42 -6.91
CA GLY A 141 -9.14 -3.33 -5.66
C GLY A 141 -9.39 -1.88 -5.24
N PRO A 142 -10.07 -1.06 -6.07
CA PRO A 142 -10.19 0.36 -5.82
C PRO A 142 -11.23 0.67 -4.73
N VAL A 143 -11.02 1.77 -4.00
CA VAL A 143 -11.93 2.27 -2.96
C VAL A 143 -12.76 3.43 -3.48
N GLY A 144 -14.07 3.34 -3.33
CA GLY A 144 -15.03 4.39 -3.64
C GLY A 144 -15.55 5.07 -2.39
N TRP A 145 -16.34 6.11 -2.63
CA TRP A 145 -17.05 6.84 -1.60
C TRP A 145 -18.53 6.80 -1.89
N GLY A 146 -19.31 6.73 -0.82
CA GLY A 146 -20.74 6.91 -0.85
C GLY A 146 -21.20 7.83 0.26
N ALA A 147 -22.48 8.17 0.23
CA ALA A 147 -23.10 9.00 1.25
C ALA A 147 -24.52 8.51 1.55
N PHE A 148 -25.01 8.85 2.73
CA PHE A 148 -26.41 8.69 3.08
C PHE A 148 -27.24 9.86 2.56
N ASP A 149 -28.39 9.57 1.97
CA ASP A 149 -29.44 10.55 1.64
C ASP A 149 -30.76 10.00 2.16
N THR A 150 -31.14 10.40 3.38
CA THR A 150 -32.33 9.88 4.07
C THR A 150 -33.64 10.30 3.42
N ALA A 151 -33.61 11.23 2.46
CA ALA A 151 -34.79 11.63 1.68
C ALA A 151 -35.07 10.66 0.52
N ARG A 152 -34.13 9.79 0.15
CA ARG A 152 -34.27 8.81 -0.93
C ARG A 152 -34.51 7.40 -0.36
N PRO A 153 -35.28 6.55 -1.06
CA PRO A 153 -35.39 5.14 -0.73
C PRO A 153 -34.23 4.31 -1.33
N GLY A 154 -34.00 3.12 -0.76
CA GLY A 154 -33.11 2.09 -1.34
C GLY A 154 -31.63 2.47 -1.53
N VAL A 155 -30.98 1.84 -2.52
CA VAL A 155 -29.56 2.08 -2.87
C VAL A 155 -29.46 2.54 -4.31
N THR A 156 -28.80 3.67 -4.54
CA THR A 156 -28.49 4.16 -5.90
C THR A 156 -27.00 4.05 -6.16
N VAL A 157 -26.62 3.56 -7.34
CA VAL A 157 -25.23 3.51 -7.79
C VAL A 157 -25.07 4.34 -9.04
N GLU A 158 -24.21 5.34 -8.98
CA GLU A 158 -23.73 6.06 -10.16
C GLU A 158 -22.44 5.37 -10.60
N PRO A 159 -22.43 4.59 -11.70
CA PRO A 159 -21.29 3.74 -12.03
C PRO A 159 -20.02 4.50 -12.42
N GLY A 160 -20.15 5.76 -12.86
CA GLY A 160 -19.04 6.55 -13.41
C GLY A 160 -18.53 5.99 -14.74
N SER A 161 -17.34 6.43 -15.16
CA SER A 161 -16.68 5.94 -16.38
C SER A 161 -15.58 4.92 -16.02
N GLY A 162 -15.83 3.65 -16.32
CA GLY A 162 -14.89 2.55 -16.01
C GLY A 162 -14.83 2.19 -14.52
N PRO A 163 -13.95 1.25 -14.12
CA PRO A 163 -13.86 0.78 -12.74
C PRO A 163 -13.16 1.76 -11.78
N THR A 164 -12.26 2.59 -12.30
CA THR A 164 -11.35 3.45 -11.53
C THR A 164 -11.39 4.87 -12.06
N ALA A 165 -11.62 5.85 -11.20
CA ALA A 165 -11.58 7.28 -11.55
C ALA A 165 -10.16 7.86 -11.52
N SER A 166 -9.31 7.35 -10.63
CA SER A 166 -7.92 7.80 -10.52
C SER A 166 -7.08 6.73 -9.84
N SER A 167 -5.81 6.64 -10.23
CA SER A 167 -4.81 5.78 -9.59
C SER A 167 -3.61 6.63 -9.23
N GLU A 168 -3.02 6.39 -8.07
CA GLU A 168 -1.79 7.06 -7.66
C GLU A 168 -0.79 6.04 -7.10
N VAL A 169 0.48 6.36 -7.27
CA VAL A 169 1.62 5.58 -6.76
C VAL A 169 2.22 6.35 -5.59
N PHE A 170 2.26 5.68 -4.44
CA PHE A 170 2.75 6.18 -3.17
C PHE A 170 4.02 5.46 -2.75
N TRP A 171 4.87 6.15 -2.02
CA TRP A 171 5.98 5.53 -1.32
C TRP A 171 5.49 4.79 -0.09
N SER A 172 6.01 3.60 0.14
CA SER A 172 5.83 2.93 1.43
C SER A 172 6.55 3.73 2.51
N SER A 173 5.93 3.95 3.67
CA SER A 173 6.55 4.71 4.78
C SER A 173 7.97 4.23 5.07
N TRP A 174 8.18 2.91 5.06
CA TRP A 174 9.48 2.34 5.37
C TRP A 174 10.60 2.68 4.39
N SER A 175 10.28 2.87 3.11
CA SER A 175 11.30 3.20 2.11
C SER A 175 11.75 4.64 2.31
N VAL A 176 10.81 5.54 2.63
CA VAL A 176 11.14 6.92 3.00
C VAL A 176 11.92 6.96 4.32
N ASP A 177 11.56 6.14 5.31
CA ASP A 177 12.32 6.03 6.57
C ASP A 177 13.74 5.49 6.35
N ALA A 178 13.95 4.63 5.35
CA ALA A 178 15.28 4.14 5.00
C ALA A 178 16.11 5.25 4.36
N LEU A 179 15.56 5.97 3.39
CA LEU A 179 16.21 7.13 2.78
C LEU A 179 16.54 8.21 3.81
N ALA A 180 15.59 8.53 4.70
CA ALA A 180 15.80 9.50 5.76
C ALA A 180 16.96 9.11 6.67
N ARG A 181 17.11 7.83 7.02
CA ARG A 181 18.23 7.32 7.82
C ARG A 181 19.58 7.50 7.12
N GLU A 182 19.66 7.21 5.83
CA GLU A 182 20.89 7.38 5.06
C GLU A 182 21.29 8.85 4.86
N ILE A 183 20.31 9.75 4.80
CA ILE A 183 20.58 11.20 4.76
C ILE A 183 21.00 11.70 6.14
N ASP A 184 20.35 11.24 7.21
CA ASP A 184 20.67 11.64 8.60
C ASP A 184 22.06 11.15 9.07
N ALA A 185 22.62 10.14 8.39
CA ALA A 185 23.97 9.65 8.64
C ALA A 185 25.07 10.64 8.20
N ASP A 186 24.77 11.59 7.31
CA ASP A 186 25.70 12.65 6.92
C ASP A 186 25.84 13.68 8.05
N PRO A 187 27.04 13.83 8.66
CA PRO A 187 27.26 14.81 9.72
C PRO A 187 26.94 16.24 9.32
N ALA A 188 27.00 16.58 8.02
CA ALA A 188 26.67 17.90 7.52
C ALA A 188 25.16 18.22 7.59
N VAL A 189 24.30 17.19 7.67
CA VAL A 189 22.84 17.34 7.83
C VAL A 189 22.47 17.56 9.30
N ARG A 190 23.24 17.00 10.22
CA ARG A 190 22.97 17.00 11.67
C ARG A 190 22.56 18.36 12.26
N PRO A 191 23.25 19.49 11.97
CA PRO A 191 22.87 20.80 12.53
C PRO A 191 21.50 21.28 12.04
N TRP A 192 21.03 20.78 10.91
CA TRP A 192 19.79 21.17 10.27
C TRP A 192 18.60 20.30 10.66
N THR A 193 18.86 19.11 11.20
CA THR A 193 17.84 18.23 11.77
C THR A 193 17.20 18.87 13.00
N ALA A 194 15.88 19.09 12.95
CA ALA A 194 15.14 19.75 14.03
C ALA A 194 14.82 18.77 15.18
N PRO A 195 15.27 19.02 16.41
CA PRO A 195 14.91 18.18 17.56
C PRO A 195 13.42 18.34 17.92
N ARG A 196 12.82 17.26 18.37
CA ARG A 196 11.42 17.20 18.81
C ARG A 196 11.31 16.58 20.19
N ARG A 197 10.58 17.24 21.08
CA ARG A 197 10.22 16.68 22.39
C ARG A 197 9.36 15.44 22.23
N VAL A 198 9.69 14.40 22.98
CA VAL A 198 8.91 13.16 22.95
C VAL A 198 7.51 13.42 23.54
N PRO A 199 6.40 12.93 22.95
CA PRO A 199 5.04 13.34 23.33
C PRO A 199 4.65 13.11 24.81
N TYR A 200 5.23 12.12 25.48
CA TYR A 200 4.96 11.84 26.89
C TYR A 200 5.74 12.74 27.86
N VAL A 201 6.70 13.53 27.38
CA VAL A 201 7.50 14.45 28.19
C VAL A 201 6.70 15.72 28.40
N ARG A 202 6.22 15.92 29.63
CA ARG A 202 5.46 17.08 30.04
C ARG A 202 6.40 18.08 30.72
N LEU A 203 6.23 19.36 30.39
CA LEU A 203 6.96 20.44 31.01
C LEU A 203 6.07 21.06 32.09
N GLU A 204 6.61 21.20 33.29
CA GLU A 204 6.03 21.96 34.39
C GLU A 204 6.78 23.29 34.53
N GLU A 205 6.52 24.08 35.57
CA GLU A 205 7.11 25.41 35.75
C GLU A 205 8.64 25.38 35.87
N ASN A 206 9.17 24.46 36.68
CA ASN A 206 10.60 24.30 36.98
C ASN A 206 11.09 22.83 36.87
N ALA A 207 10.28 21.95 36.27
CA ALA A 207 10.55 20.52 36.22
C ALA A 207 10.08 19.86 34.92
N VAL A 208 10.66 18.70 34.62
CA VAL A 208 10.21 17.79 33.56
C VAL A 208 9.54 16.58 34.19
N ARG A 209 8.33 16.26 33.72
CA ARG A 209 7.56 15.09 34.16
C ARG A 209 7.45 14.07 33.04
N ILE A 210 7.78 12.83 33.37
CA ILE A 210 7.61 11.65 32.50
C ILE A 210 6.73 10.60 33.20
N PRO A 211 6.08 9.69 32.46
CA PRO A 211 5.23 8.67 33.06
C PRO A 211 5.94 7.82 34.12
N ALA A 212 5.23 7.53 35.22
CA ALA A 212 5.69 6.66 36.31
C ALA A 212 6.99 7.10 37.03
N ARG A 213 7.37 8.39 36.94
CA ARG A 213 8.50 8.97 37.67
C ARG A 213 8.09 10.27 38.36
N PRO A 214 8.71 10.63 39.50
CA PRO A 214 8.54 11.95 40.07
C PRO A 214 9.04 13.04 39.10
N PRO A 215 8.48 14.26 39.12
CA PRO A 215 9.01 15.39 38.35
C PRO A 215 10.50 15.61 38.67
N ARG A 216 11.31 15.83 37.63
CA ARG A 216 12.74 16.12 37.77
C ARG A 216 12.95 17.63 37.62
N PRO A 217 13.44 18.34 38.66
CA PRO A 217 13.82 19.73 38.55
C PRO A 217 14.90 19.93 37.48
N VAL A 218 14.78 21.01 36.71
CA VAL A 218 15.71 21.36 35.64
C VAL A 218 15.96 22.87 35.59
N PRO A 219 17.12 23.31 35.09
CA PRO A 219 17.38 24.74 34.88
C PRO A 219 16.34 25.39 33.95
N PRO A 220 16.03 26.70 34.11
CA PRO A 220 15.12 27.42 33.24
C PRO A 220 15.50 27.37 31.76
N GLU A 221 16.80 27.37 31.46
CA GLU A 221 17.35 27.24 30.12
C GLU A 221 16.98 25.90 29.46
N THR A 222 17.07 24.80 30.21
CA THR A 222 16.67 23.46 29.74
C THR A 222 15.18 23.42 29.41
N LEU A 223 14.33 24.04 30.24
CA LEU A 223 12.89 24.14 29.95
C LEU A 223 12.62 24.98 28.71
N ARG A 224 13.35 26.08 28.54
CA ARG A 224 13.24 26.92 27.34
C ARG A 224 13.61 26.12 26.10
N LEU A 225 14.76 25.44 26.08
CA LEU A 225 15.15 24.57 24.97
C LEU A 225 14.10 23.49 24.68
N LEU A 226 13.60 22.78 25.70
CA LEU A 226 12.55 21.77 25.55
C LEU A 226 11.22 22.30 24.99
N ARG A 227 10.90 23.58 25.20
CA ARG A 227 9.73 24.25 24.58
C ARG A 227 9.96 24.51 23.10
N LEU A 228 11.19 24.79 22.70
CA LEU A 228 11.59 25.08 21.32
C LEU A 228 11.85 23.83 20.48
N CYS A 229 12.12 22.68 21.11
CA CYS A 229 12.22 21.37 20.46
C CYS A 229 10.84 20.86 20.01
N ASP A 230 10.23 21.49 19.00
CA ASP A 230 8.93 21.13 18.42
C ASP A 230 9.04 20.38 17.08
N GLY A 231 10.26 20.07 16.63
CA GLY A 231 10.52 19.42 15.35
C GLY A 231 10.55 20.37 14.15
N THR A 232 10.57 21.69 14.37
CA THR A 232 10.59 22.68 13.27
C THR A 232 11.86 23.54 13.22
N ARG A 233 12.56 23.72 14.34
CA ARG A 233 13.76 24.57 14.44
C ARG A 233 15.06 23.77 14.34
N SER A 234 15.99 24.22 13.50
CA SER A 234 17.35 23.66 13.40
C SER A 234 18.25 24.13 14.56
N VAL A 235 19.42 23.50 14.72
CA VAL A 235 20.41 23.91 15.73
C VAL A 235 20.82 25.38 15.57
N PRO A 236 21.16 25.89 14.36
CA PRO A 236 21.45 27.32 14.20
C PRO A 236 20.27 28.24 14.56
N ALA A 237 19.02 27.80 14.38
CA ALA A 237 17.86 28.57 14.80
C ALA A 237 17.71 28.59 16.33
N LEU A 238 17.88 27.43 16.97
CA LEU A 238 17.87 27.31 18.43
C LEU A 238 19.00 28.12 19.09
N GLN A 239 20.21 28.10 18.49
CA GLN A 239 21.35 28.90 18.93
C GLN A 239 21.03 30.40 18.92
N ARG A 240 20.40 30.90 17.85
CA ARG A 240 19.98 32.32 17.77
C ARG A 240 18.95 32.69 18.83
N GLU A 241 18.06 31.76 19.20
CA GLU A 241 17.05 32.03 20.24
C GLU A 241 17.63 31.97 21.66
N LEU A 242 18.53 31.03 21.95
CA LEU A 242 19.11 30.86 23.28
C LEU A 242 20.25 31.82 23.59
N GLY A 243 20.95 32.31 22.56
CA GLY A 243 22.07 33.23 22.68
C GLY A 243 23.41 32.54 22.38
N PRO A 244 24.51 33.32 22.20
CA PRO A 244 25.81 32.79 21.78
C PRO A 244 26.50 31.93 22.83
N ASP A 245 26.20 32.12 24.12
CA ASP A 245 26.86 31.41 25.22
C ASP A 245 26.32 29.99 25.47
N ALA A 246 25.16 29.65 24.88
CA ALA A 246 24.54 28.34 25.04
C ALA A 246 25.22 27.29 24.14
N ASP A 247 25.70 26.20 24.70
CA ASP A 247 26.15 25.04 23.91
C ASP A 247 24.93 24.19 23.52
N VAL A 248 24.19 24.64 22.49
CA VAL A 248 22.97 23.97 22.04
C VAL A 248 23.21 22.51 21.63
N PRO A 249 24.25 22.14 20.86
CA PRO A 249 24.56 20.75 20.56
C PRO A 249 24.72 19.89 21.82
N ALA A 250 25.53 20.30 22.79
CA ALA A 250 25.76 19.50 24.00
C ALA A 250 24.49 19.36 24.85
N LEU A 251 23.68 20.43 24.95
CA LEU A 251 22.39 20.38 25.64
C LEU A 251 21.43 19.40 24.95
N LEU A 252 21.37 19.41 23.61
CA LEU A 252 20.53 18.46 22.87
C LEU A 252 21.01 17.02 23.04
N ASP A 253 22.31 16.75 23.03
CA ASP A 253 22.87 15.42 23.27
C ASP A 253 22.50 14.89 24.66
N GLU A 254 22.56 15.73 25.69
CA GLU A 254 22.09 15.37 27.03
C GLU A 254 20.58 15.05 27.03
N LEU A 255 19.76 15.86 26.36
CA LEU A 255 18.31 15.61 26.26
C LEU A 255 17.98 14.32 25.47
N VAL A 256 18.77 13.97 24.47
CA VAL A 256 18.69 12.69 23.75
C VAL A 256 19.06 11.54 24.70
N ARG A 257 20.15 11.66 25.46
CA ARG A 257 20.59 10.66 26.45
C ARG A 257 19.52 10.39 27.50
N LEU A 258 18.81 11.44 27.93
CA LEU A 258 17.67 11.36 28.85
C LEU A 258 16.38 10.83 28.20
N ARG A 259 16.36 10.63 26.88
CA ARG A 259 15.19 10.24 26.08
C ARG A 259 14.03 11.22 26.20
N TRP A 260 14.35 12.51 26.34
CA TRP A 260 13.36 13.58 26.45
C TRP A 260 13.03 14.20 25.09
N ILE A 261 13.95 14.11 24.15
CA ILE A 261 13.77 14.52 22.76
C ILE A 261 14.18 13.39 21.81
N THR A 262 13.65 13.42 20.59
CA THR A 262 14.28 12.81 19.42
C THR A 262 15.04 13.90 18.67
N TRP A 263 16.27 13.63 18.28
CA TRP A 263 17.06 14.51 17.42
C TRP A 263 17.65 13.65 16.32
N ARG A 264 16.86 13.40 15.29
CA ARG A 264 17.17 12.61 14.08
C ARG A 264 16.15 12.95 13.00
N LEU A 265 16.48 12.75 11.74
CA LEU A 265 15.57 13.00 10.61
C LEU A 265 14.42 11.98 10.63
N GLU A 266 13.33 12.33 11.30
CA GLU A 266 12.11 11.52 11.38
C GLU A 266 11.05 12.00 10.39
N VAL A 267 10.42 11.06 9.70
CA VAL A 267 9.28 11.32 8.83
C VAL A 267 8.00 10.94 9.57
N PRO A 268 7.02 11.86 9.71
CA PRO A 268 5.73 11.54 10.31
C PRO A 268 4.98 10.46 9.52
N ALA A 269 4.15 9.69 10.22
CA ALA A 269 3.18 8.81 9.57
C ALA A 269 2.19 9.67 8.76
N ASP A 270 2.29 9.59 7.44
CA ASP A 270 1.51 10.34 6.46
C ASP A 270 1.32 9.45 5.22
N ILE A 271 0.33 9.75 4.39
CA ILE A 271 0.16 9.09 3.08
C ILE A 271 1.19 9.59 2.06
N ARG A 272 1.75 10.78 2.28
CA ARG A 272 2.86 11.38 1.51
C ARG A 272 4.10 11.62 2.37
N PRO A 273 4.73 10.55 2.89
CA PRO A 273 5.95 10.67 3.69
C PRO A 273 7.10 11.28 2.87
N ASP A 274 7.12 11.06 1.56
CA ASP A 274 8.03 11.70 0.60
C ASP A 274 7.96 13.23 0.67
N ARG A 275 6.76 13.80 0.64
CA ARG A 275 6.58 15.26 0.73
C ARG A 275 7.03 15.80 2.07
N ARG A 276 6.81 15.04 3.16
CA ARG A 276 7.26 15.41 4.51
C ARG A 276 8.78 15.40 4.61
N LEU A 277 9.44 14.40 4.04
CA LEU A 277 10.90 14.34 3.98
C LEU A 277 11.45 15.49 3.14
N ARG A 278 10.94 15.72 1.93
CA ARG A 278 11.37 16.82 1.05
C ARG A 278 11.30 18.17 1.76
N ALA A 279 10.16 18.47 2.39
CA ALA A 279 9.99 19.70 3.16
C ALA A 279 10.97 19.83 4.34
N ALA A 280 11.43 18.72 4.92
CA ALA A 280 12.47 18.74 5.95
C ALA A 280 13.85 19.03 5.35
N LEU A 281 14.18 18.44 4.20
CA LEU A 281 15.45 18.66 3.49
C LEU A 281 15.58 20.09 2.95
N GLU A 282 14.48 20.69 2.47
CA GLU A 282 14.45 22.08 2.00
C GLU A 282 14.83 23.08 3.09
N ARG A 283 14.66 22.74 4.37
CA ARG A 283 15.05 23.58 5.52
C ARG A 283 16.55 23.50 5.87
N ILE A 284 17.32 22.63 5.21
CA ILE A 284 18.77 22.59 5.37
C ILE A 284 19.34 23.92 4.86
N GLY A 285 19.98 24.69 5.73
CA GLY A 285 20.48 26.02 5.39
C GLY A 285 21.72 25.98 4.49
N GLU A 286 22.60 24.98 4.69
CA GLU A 286 23.79 24.81 3.86
C GLU A 286 23.44 24.35 2.43
N PRO A 287 23.84 25.08 1.37
CA PRO A 287 23.48 24.75 0.00
C PRO A 287 23.96 23.38 -0.47
N GLY A 288 25.18 22.97 -0.09
CA GLY A 288 25.80 21.71 -0.53
C GLY A 288 25.05 20.47 -0.01
N PRO A 289 24.96 20.25 1.32
CA PRO A 289 24.18 19.17 1.91
C PRO A 289 22.72 19.17 1.49
N ARG A 290 22.08 20.35 1.36
CA ARG A 290 20.71 20.47 0.86
C ARG A 290 20.58 19.90 -0.56
N ALA A 291 21.42 20.34 -1.48
CA ALA A 291 21.39 19.90 -2.86
C ALA A 291 21.66 18.39 -2.99
N ALA A 292 22.65 17.88 -2.24
CA ALA A 292 22.98 16.45 -2.23
C ALA A 292 21.82 15.59 -1.71
N ALA A 293 21.16 16.01 -0.63
CA ALA A 293 20.03 15.29 -0.05
C ALA A 293 18.79 15.32 -0.97
N LEU A 294 18.48 16.48 -1.57
CA LEU A 294 17.35 16.62 -2.50
C LEU A 294 17.58 15.83 -3.79
N ALA A 295 18.81 15.78 -4.32
CA ALA A 295 19.13 15.01 -5.51
C ALA A 295 18.82 13.51 -5.36
N ARG A 296 19.06 12.94 -4.17
CA ARG A 296 18.68 11.55 -3.85
C ARG A 296 17.17 11.33 -3.94
N MET A 297 16.37 12.30 -3.48
CA MET A 297 14.90 12.25 -3.60
C MET A 297 14.44 12.42 -5.05
N ASP A 298 15.01 13.39 -5.77
CA ASP A 298 14.67 13.69 -7.16
C ASP A 298 14.91 12.47 -8.06
N GLU A 299 16.00 11.74 -7.84
CA GLU A 299 16.33 10.53 -8.56
C GLU A 299 15.29 9.42 -8.34
N LEU A 300 14.87 9.23 -7.09
CA LEU A 300 13.84 8.27 -6.72
C LEU A 300 12.46 8.65 -7.27
N GLU A 301 12.08 9.92 -7.19
CA GLU A 301 10.83 10.44 -7.74
C GLU A 301 10.77 10.26 -9.27
N SER A 302 11.87 10.55 -9.97
CA SER A 302 11.99 10.32 -11.42
C SER A 302 11.76 8.85 -11.79
N ALA A 303 12.32 7.90 -11.03
CA ALA A 303 12.07 6.48 -11.26
C ALA A 303 10.59 6.10 -11.08
N VAL A 304 9.89 6.73 -10.13
CA VAL A 304 8.45 6.50 -9.89
C VAL A 304 7.57 7.09 -10.99
N GLU A 305 7.99 8.18 -11.65
CA GLU A 305 7.28 8.66 -12.85
C GLU A 305 7.25 7.60 -13.96
N GLY A 306 8.29 6.79 -14.08
CA GLY A 306 8.31 5.63 -14.98
C GLY A 306 7.20 4.61 -14.65
N VAL A 307 6.93 4.37 -13.37
CA VAL A 307 5.84 3.48 -12.92
C VAL A 307 4.48 4.09 -13.23
N ARG A 308 4.31 5.40 -13.02
CA ARG A 308 3.07 6.12 -13.37
C ARG A 308 2.80 6.08 -14.87
N ALA A 309 3.85 6.29 -15.69
CA ALA A 309 3.76 6.28 -17.14
C ALA A 309 3.54 4.87 -17.74
N ALA A 310 3.93 3.81 -17.01
CA ALA A 310 3.66 2.43 -17.42
C ALA A 310 2.17 2.08 -17.32
N ALA A 311 1.40 2.74 -16.45
CA ALA A 311 -0.02 2.51 -16.24
C ALA A 311 -0.35 1.01 -16.05
N GLU A 312 -1.18 0.43 -16.92
CA GLU A 312 -1.58 -0.99 -16.89
C GLU A 312 -0.85 -1.86 -17.93
N ASP A 313 0.23 -1.35 -18.55
CA ASP A 313 1.11 -2.14 -19.43
C ASP A 313 2.02 -3.04 -18.56
N PRO A 314 1.87 -4.37 -18.61
CA PRO A 314 2.56 -5.24 -17.66
C PRO A 314 4.07 -5.29 -17.86
N GLU A 315 4.56 -5.30 -19.10
CA GLU A 315 5.99 -5.34 -19.39
C GLU A 315 6.67 -4.04 -18.95
N ARG A 316 6.08 -2.89 -19.31
CA ARG A 316 6.59 -1.58 -18.88
C ARG A 316 6.52 -1.42 -17.38
N LEU A 317 5.45 -1.92 -16.74
CA LEU A 317 5.27 -1.84 -15.29
C LEU A 317 6.31 -2.69 -14.54
N VAL A 318 6.58 -3.91 -15.00
CA VAL A 318 7.63 -4.76 -14.41
C VAL A 318 9.00 -4.11 -14.53
N ALA A 319 9.33 -3.54 -15.70
CA ALA A 319 10.58 -2.83 -15.92
C ALA A 319 10.69 -1.60 -15.00
N ALA A 320 9.65 -0.78 -14.91
CA ALA A 320 9.62 0.43 -14.09
C ALA A 320 9.72 0.12 -12.59
N LEU A 321 8.98 -0.87 -12.09
CA LEU A 321 9.07 -1.31 -10.69
C LEU A 321 10.48 -1.83 -10.37
N THR A 322 11.10 -2.57 -11.29
CA THR A 322 12.49 -3.04 -11.13
C THR A 322 13.46 -1.86 -11.08
N ALA A 323 13.29 -0.86 -11.94
CA ALA A 323 14.11 0.35 -11.97
C ALA A 323 13.99 1.16 -10.66
N VAL A 324 12.78 1.29 -10.10
CA VAL A 324 12.56 1.93 -8.79
C VAL A 324 13.33 1.18 -7.69
N GLU A 325 13.29 -0.15 -7.68
CA GLU A 325 13.99 -0.95 -6.67
C GLU A 325 15.51 -0.87 -6.78
N GLN A 326 16.04 -0.89 -8.01
CA GLN A 326 17.48 -0.72 -8.27
C GLN A 326 17.95 0.68 -7.87
N THR A 327 17.16 1.70 -8.20
CA THR A 327 17.43 3.09 -7.80
C THR A 327 17.40 3.22 -6.29
N PHE A 328 16.39 2.64 -5.64
CA PHE A 328 16.28 2.63 -4.17
C PHE A 328 17.49 1.95 -3.51
N GLN A 329 17.89 0.77 -3.97
CA GLN A 329 19.08 0.08 -3.45
C GLN A 329 20.34 0.90 -3.61
N ARG A 330 20.54 1.56 -4.76
CA ARG A 330 21.73 2.38 -4.99
C ARG A 330 21.73 3.66 -4.15
N VAL A 331 20.59 4.31 -3.99
CA VAL A 331 20.47 5.58 -3.26
C VAL A 331 20.50 5.37 -1.73
N THR A 332 20.03 4.22 -1.25
CA THR A 332 19.88 3.96 0.19
C THR A 332 20.76 2.84 0.75
N GLU A 333 21.48 2.11 -0.09
CA GLU A 333 22.22 0.87 0.25
C GLU A 333 21.37 -0.24 0.92
N ALA A 334 20.06 -0.01 1.10
CA ALA A 334 19.13 -0.91 1.74
C ALA A 334 18.49 -1.86 0.74
N ALA A 335 18.13 -3.06 1.20
CA ALA A 335 17.37 -4.00 0.38
C ALA A 335 16.00 -3.41 -0.03
N ALA A 336 15.67 -3.44 -1.32
CA ALA A 336 14.40 -2.96 -1.87
C ALA A 336 13.17 -3.82 -1.55
N LYS A 337 13.32 -4.86 -0.73
CA LYS A 337 12.20 -5.69 -0.28
C LYS A 337 12.42 -6.11 1.17
N ARG A 338 11.45 -5.79 2.02
CA ARG A 338 11.44 -6.31 3.39
C ARG A 338 11.18 -7.81 3.39
N GLU A 339 11.99 -8.55 4.14
CA GLU A 339 11.77 -9.98 4.37
C GLU A 339 10.42 -10.20 5.06
N LYS A 340 9.83 -11.39 4.85
CA LYS A 340 8.59 -11.76 5.52
C LYS A 340 8.96 -12.26 6.92
N SER A 341 8.74 -11.43 7.94
CA SER A 341 8.78 -11.87 9.35
C SER A 341 7.42 -11.68 10.04
N THR A 342 7.23 -12.36 11.17
CA THR A 342 6.05 -12.19 12.03
C THR A 342 5.91 -10.76 12.60
N THR A 343 6.97 -9.97 12.56
CA THR A 343 7.02 -8.57 13.04
C THR A 343 6.99 -7.52 11.92
N THR A 344 7.04 -7.93 10.64
CA THR A 344 7.03 -7.00 9.51
C THR A 344 5.61 -6.52 9.24
N ALA A 345 5.37 -5.22 9.42
CA ALA A 345 4.12 -4.56 9.03
C ALA A 345 3.80 -4.82 7.55
N PRO A 346 2.51 -4.91 7.16
CA PRO A 346 2.12 -5.09 5.75
C PRO A 346 2.71 -3.99 4.86
N GLY A 347 3.10 -4.35 3.63
CA GLY A 347 3.76 -3.44 2.67
C GLY A 347 5.26 -3.67 2.55
N ARG A 348 5.66 -4.66 1.74
CA ARG A 348 7.07 -5.06 1.55
C ARG A 348 7.77 -4.38 0.36
N ALA A 349 7.00 -3.80 -0.55
CA ALA A 349 7.51 -3.11 -1.73
C ALA A 349 7.89 -1.67 -1.39
N VAL A 350 8.81 -1.10 -2.15
CA VAL A 350 9.26 0.31 -2.01
C VAL A 350 8.13 1.28 -2.31
N VAL A 351 7.32 0.98 -3.31
CA VAL A 351 6.12 1.75 -3.69
C VAL A 351 4.89 0.85 -3.72
N TYR A 352 3.72 1.46 -3.59
CA TYR A 352 2.43 0.80 -3.78
C TYR A 352 1.48 1.69 -4.57
N SER A 353 0.48 1.08 -5.19
CA SER A 353 -0.60 1.82 -5.84
C SER A 353 -1.88 1.76 -5.02
N ASP A 354 -2.55 2.90 -4.92
CA ASP A 354 -3.94 2.99 -4.47
C ASP A 354 -4.79 3.60 -5.58
N SER A 355 -6.07 3.28 -5.61
CA SER A 355 -6.96 3.69 -6.68
C SER A 355 -8.35 4.01 -6.16
N ARG A 356 -8.89 5.11 -6.66
CA ARG A 356 -10.24 5.56 -6.35
C ARG A 356 -11.22 4.97 -7.35
N ARG A 357 -12.24 4.29 -6.86
CA ARG A 357 -13.34 3.77 -7.68
C ARG A 357 -14.10 4.91 -8.33
N ALA A 358 -14.50 4.72 -9.60
CA ALA A 358 -15.29 5.72 -10.31
C ALA A 358 -16.74 5.78 -9.81
N ALA A 359 -17.30 4.62 -9.48
CA ALA A 359 -18.66 4.52 -8.99
C ALA A 359 -18.84 5.21 -7.63
N ARG A 360 -19.98 5.89 -7.48
CA ARG A 360 -20.46 6.47 -6.21
C ARG A 360 -21.74 5.78 -5.79
N VAL A 361 -21.94 5.67 -4.48
CA VAL A 361 -23.12 5.00 -3.90
C VAL A 361 -23.88 5.99 -3.03
N THR A 362 -25.19 6.05 -3.21
CA THR A 362 -26.09 6.75 -2.30
C THR A 362 -26.94 5.73 -1.56
N LEU A 363 -26.89 5.77 -0.23
CA LEU A 363 -27.64 4.93 0.68
C LEU A 363 -28.85 5.70 1.19
N GLY A 364 -30.06 5.21 0.87
CA GLY A 364 -31.32 5.83 1.25
C GLY A 364 -31.71 5.63 2.72
N GLY A 365 -32.86 6.18 3.11
CA GLY A 365 -33.41 6.02 4.46
C GLY A 365 -33.77 4.56 4.81
N ASP A 366 -34.18 3.76 3.82
CA ASP A 366 -34.64 2.38 4.04
C ASP A 366 -33.53 1.39 4.42
N VAL A 367 -32.25 1.80 4.32
CA VAL A 367 -31.10 0.96 4.69
C VAL A 367 -30.52 1.27 6.07
N LEU A 368 -31.11 2.24 6.78
CA LEU A 368 -30.73 2.65 8.14
C LEU A 368 -31.45 1.85 9.23
#